data_AF-A0A4Q2JMP4-F1
#
_entry.id   AF-A0A4Q2JMP4-F1
#
_cell.length_a   1.000
_cell.length_b   1.000
_cell.length_c   1.000
_cell.angle_alpha   90.00
_cell.angle_beta   90.00
_cell.angle_gamma   90.00
#
_symmetry.space_group_name_H-M   'P 1'
#
loop_
_entity.id
_entity.type
_entity.pdbx_description
1 polymer ?
#
loop_
_entity_poly.entity_id
_entity_poly.type
_entity_poly.pdbx_seq_one_letter_code
_entity_poly.pdbx_strand_id
1 'polypeptide(L)'
;TSDAAPRDRRDALARVADVIVAGDRRVDLAGAVAELGERGMRSILSEGGPGLLGALAESDLVDELCVTLSPVLVGGSAPRISGSAEERPRAMRLVHAIPGERMLFLRYARG
;
A
#
# COMPACT_ATOMS: atom_id res chain seq x y z
N THR A 1 3.29 -13.05 5.31
CA THR A 1 2.73 -13.44 6.63
C THR A 1 3.72 -13.08 7.73
N SER A 2 3.41 -13.30 9.00
CA SER A 2 4.31 -13.05 10.13
C SER A 2 4.59 -14.35 10.90
N ASP A 3 5.58 -14.34 11.80
CA ASP A 3 5.99 -15.56 12.51
C ASP A 3 4.93 -16.11 13.47
N ALA A 4 4.24 -15.22 14.18
CA ALA A 4 3.16 -15.60 15.09
C ALA A 4 1.89 -16.14 14.38
N ALA A 5 1.85 -16.12 13.03
CA ALA A 5 0.73 -16.69 12.29
C ALA A 5 0.72 -18.23 12.44
N PRO A 6 -0.47 -18.85 12.60
CA PRO A 6 -0.59 -20.30 12.79
C PRO A 6 0.17 -21.08 11.72
N ARG A 7 1.06 -21.99 12.16
CA ARG A 7 1.97 -22.72 11.29
C ARG A 7 1.22 -23.57 10.27
N ASP A 8 0.16 -24.24 10.70
CA ASP A 8 -0.73 -25.03 9.84
C ASP A 8 -1.30 -24.21 8.67
N ARG A 9 -1.68 -22.95 8.93
CA ARG A 9 -2.14 -22.02 7.88
C ARG A 9 -1.01 -21.57 6.96
N ARG A 10 0.18 -21.31 7.50
CA ARG A 10 1.38 -20.99 6.68
C ARG A 10 1.73 -22.15 5.76
N ASP A 11 1.76 -23.37 6.29
CA ASP A 11 2.04 -24.59 5.55
C ASP A 11 0.98 -24.87 4.48
N ALA A 12 -0.30 -24.56 4.78
CA ALA A 12 -1.37 -24.69 3.81
C ALA A 12 -1.23 -23.71 2.63
N LEU A 13 -0.88 -22.45 2.90
CA LEU A 13 -0.61 -21.45 1.87
C LEU A 13 0.63 -21.81 1.03
N ALA A 14 1.68 -22.33 1.68
CA ALA A 14 2.93 -22.70 0.99
C ALA A 14 2.74 -23.81 -0.06
N ARG A 15 1.63 -24.56 -0.03
CA ARG A 15 1.29 -25.53 -1.09
C ARG A 15 0.80 -24.89 -2.38
N VAL A 16 0.38 -23.63 -2.37
CA VAL A 16 -0.26 -22.95 -3.51
C VAL A 16 0.32 -21.57 -3.82
N ALA A 17 1.22 -21.06 -2.97
CA ALA A 17 1.85 -19.75 -3.14
C ALA A 17 3.22 -19.71 -2.47
N ASP A 18 4.09 -18.80 -2.95
CA ASP A 18 5.31 -18.44 -2.24
C ASP A 18 4.97 -17.67 -0.96
N VAL A 19 5.41 -18.18 0.19
CA VAL A 19 5.12 -17.58 1.49
C VAL A 19 6.37 -16.92 2.05
N ILE A 20 6.35 -15.58 2.11
CA ILE A 20 7.34 -14.80 2.85
C ILE A 20 6.84 -14.60 4.27
N VAL A 21 7.67 -14.96 5.26
CA VAL A 21 7.47 -14.64 6.68
C VAL A 21 8.29 -13.40 6.98
N ALA A 22 7.63 -12.26 7.20
CA ALA A 22 8.28 -10.98 7.50
C ALA A 22 7.67 -10.40 8.77
N GLY A 23 8.49 -10.21 9.80
CA GLY A 23 8.04 -9.76 11.12
C GLY A 23 7.45 -10.86 12.01
N ASP A 24 7.21 -10.52 13.27
CA ASP A 24 6.77 -11.45 14.33
C ASP A 24 5.24 -11.52 14.44
N ARG A 25 4.62 -10.56 15.14
CA ARG A 25 3.15 -10.52 15.35
C ARG A 25 2.38 -9.81 14.23
N ARG A 26 3.06 -8.96 13.47
CA ARG A 26 2.53 -8.24 12.32
C ARG A 26 3.54 -8.32 11.19
N VAL A 27 3.05 -8.11 9.97
CA VAL A 27 3.94 -8.04 8.81
C VAL A 27 4.83 -6.80 8.93
N ASP A 28 6.13 -7.01 8.93
CA ASP A 28 7.09 -5.93 8.68
C ASP A 28 7.07 -5.58 7.19
N LEU A 29 6.45 -4.46 6.86
CA LEU A 29 6.27 -4.04 5.46
C LEU A 29 7.60 -3.65 4.80
N ALA A 30 8.53 -3.05 5.54
CA ALA A 30 9.83 -2.68 5.00
C ALA A 30 10.65 -3.94 4.69
N GLY A 31 10.67 -4.89 5.62
CA GLY A 31 11.30 -6.20 5.40
C GLY A 31 10.64 -6.99 4.26
N ALA A 32 9.31 -6.98 4.17
CA ALA A 32 8.59 -7.65 3.09
C ALA A 32 8.90 -7.03 1.71
N VAL A 33 8.93 -5.70 1.60
CA VAL A 33 9.29 -4.99 0.36
C VAL A 33 10.75 -5.28 -0.02
N ALA A 34 11.67 -5.28 0.95
CA ALA A 34 13.07 -5.62 0.71
C ALA A 34 13.23 -7.05 0.16
N GLU A 35 12.56 -8.03 0.78
CA GLU A 35 12.58 -9.43 0.31
C GLU A 35 12.02 -9.58 -1.12
N LEU A 36 10.95 -8.84 -1.45
CA LEU A 36 10.44 -8.81 -2.83
C LEU A 36 11.47 -8.21 -3.80
N GLY A 37 12.20 -7.18 -3.38
CA GLY A 37 13.31 -6.59 -4.12
C GLY A 37 14.45 -7.57 -4.39
N GLU A 38 14.88 -8.34 -3.38
CA GLU A 38 15.90 -9.39 -3.50
C GLU A 38 15.47 -10.51 -4.48
N ARG A 39 14.16 -10.75 -4.60
CA ARG A 39 13.57 -11.67 -5.59
C ARG A 39 13.39 -11.05 -6.98
N GLY A 40 13.86 -9.82 -7.19
CA GLY A 40 13.79 -9.11 -8.47
C GLY A 40 12.50 -8.32 -8.72
N MET A 41 11.56 -8.30 -7.77
CA MET A 41 10.30 -7.57 -7.86
C MET A 41 10.50 -6.12 -7.41
N ARG A 42 10.95 -5.27 -8.36
CA ARG A 42 11.37 -3.89 -8.08
C ARG A 42 10.27 -2.84 -8.26
N SER A 43 9.09 -3.24 -8.74
CA SER A 43 7.93 -2.37 -8.88
C SER A 43 6.73 -3.07 -8.28
N ILE A 44 6.16 -2.47 -7.23
CA ILE A 44 5.07 -3.04 -6.45
C ILE A 44 3.88 -2.09 -6.55
N LEU A 45 2.77 -2.60 -7.10
CA LEU A 45 1.48 -1.92 -7.05
C LEU A 45 0.72 -2.36 -5.82
N SER A 46 0.44 -1.43 -4.90
CA SER A 46 -0.44 -1.65 -3.76
C SER A 46 -1.78 -0.96 -4.00
N GLU A 47 -2.85 -1.75 -4.13
CA GLU A 47 -4.21 -1.24 -4.35
C GLU A 47 -4.98 -0.94 -3.03
N GLY A 48 -4.30 -1.03 -1.88
CA GLY A 48 -4.85 -0.71 -0.56
C GLY A 48 -5.38 -1.94 0.19
N GLY A 49 -6.37 -1.83 1.08
CA GLY A 49 -7.19 -0.66 1.41
C GLY A 49 -6.53 0.40 2.31
N PRO A 50 -7.31 1.33 2.92
CA PRO A 50 -6.76 2.50 3.60
C PRO A 50 -5.74 2.22 4.71
N GLY A 51 -5.91 1.15 5.48
CA GLY A 51 -4.97 0.77 6.52
C GLY A 51 -3.62 0.30 5.96
N LEU A 52 -3.60 -0.41 4.82
CA LEU A 52 -2.36 -0.82 4.18
C LEU A 52 -1.64 0.38 3.56
N LEU A 53 -2.38 1.24 2.83
CA LEU A 53 -1.78 2.46 2.26
C LEU A 53 -1.21 3.36 3.36
N GLY A 54 -1.91 3.52 4.47
CA GLY A 54 -1.41 4.26 5.63
C GLY A 54 -0.15 3.67 6.22
N ALA A 55 -0.11 2.35 6.46
CA ALA A 55 1.07 1.68 7.00
C ALA A 55 2.29 1.75 6.06
N LEU A 56 2.08 1.65 4.74
CA LEU A 56 3.14 1.86 3.73
C LEU A 56 3.65 3.31 3.76
N ALA A 57 2.75 4.29 3.86
CA ALA A 57 3.13 5.70 3.94
C ALA A 57 3.89 6.03 5.24
N GLU A 58 3.45 5.49 6.38
CA GLU A 58 4.15 5.61 7.67
C GLU A 58 5.55 4.99 7.64
N SER A 59 5.72 3.90 6.90
CA SER A 59 7.01 3.20 6.73
C SER A 59 7.90 3.81 5.65
N ASP A 60 7.52 4.94 5.05
CA ASP A 60 8.25 5.59 3.94
C ASP A 60 8.44 4.68 2.70
N LEU A 61 7.44 3.85 2.37
CA LEU A 61 7.48 2.88 1.26
C LEU A 61 6.63 3.30 0.06
N VAL A 62 6.07 4.52 0.06
CA VAL A 62 5.27 5.05 -1.06
C VAL A 62 6.12 6.01 -1.88
N ASP A 63 6.53 5.56 -3.07
CA ASP A 63 7.27 6.38 -4.03
C ASP A 63 6.33 7.18 -4.92
N GLU A 64 5.24 6.55 -5.36
CA GLU A 64 4.22 7.16 -6.21
C GLU A 64 2.82 6.87 -5.66
N LEU A 65 1.92 7.84 -5.82
CA LEU A 65 0.50 7.73 -5.48
C LEU A 65 -0.34 8.04 -6.72
N CYS A 66 -1.02 7.02 -7.22
CA CYS A 66 -1.99 7.15 -8.31
C CYS A 66 -3.39 7.31 -7.72
N VAL A 67 -4.04 8.46 -7.98
CA VAL A 67 -5.39 8.76 -7.50
C VAL A 67 -6.34 8.85 -8.69
N THR A 68 -7.42 8.09 -8.65
CA THR A 68 -8.54 8.26 -9.58
C THR A 68 -9.64 9.06 -8.89
N LEU A 69 -9.91 10.27 -9.36
CA LEU A 69 -10.92 11.16 -8.81
C LEU A 69 -12.20 11.06 -9.63
N SER A 70 -13.29 10.66 -8.98
CA SER A 70 -14.64 10.63 -9.54
C SER A 70 -15.33 11.98 -9.40
N PRO A 71 -16.15 12.43 -10.36
CA PRO A 71 -16.98 13.63 -10.27
C PRO A 71 -18.24 13.36 -9.43
N VAL A 72 -18.07 12.69 -8.28
CA VAL A 72 -19.15 12.34 -7.36
C VAL A 72 -18.80 12.90 -5.99
N LEU A 73 -19.71 13.70 -5.44
CA LEU A 73 -19.61 14.19 -4.07
C LEU A 73 -20.34 13.23 -3.13
N VAL A 74 -19.59 12.64 -2.19
CA VAL A 74 -20.13 11.82 -1.11
C VAL A 74 -19.70 12.44 0.22
N GLY A 75 -20.66 12.78 1.08
CA GLY A 75 -20.40 13.16 2.47
C GLY A 75 -20.51 11.96 3.42
N GLY A 76 -20.05 12.09 4.66
CA GLY A 76 -20.19 11.06 5.71
C GLY A 76 -18.92 10.82 6.52
N SER A 77 -18.91 9.74 7.29
CA SER A 77 -17.80 9.33 8.17
C SER A 77 -16.84 8.31 7.54
N ALA A 78 -16.92 8.10 6.23
CA ALA A 78 -16.04 7.17 5.52
C ALA A 78 -14.56 7.57 5.73
N PRO A 79 -13.65 6.60 5.88
CA PRO A 79 -12.24 6.90 6.09
C PRO A 79 -11.61 7.56 4.85
N ARG A 80 -10.52 8.30 5.07
CA ARG A 80 -9.64 8.77 3.98
C ARG A 80 -9.01 7.58 3.25
N ILE A 81 -8.51 7.80 2.02
CA ILE A 81 -7.84 6.75 1.24
C ILE A 81 -6.60 6.18 1.93
N SER A 82 -5.98 6.96 2.82
CA SER A 82 -4.86 6.56 3.68
C SER A 82 -5.28 6.72 5.13
N GLY A 83 -5.38 5.61 5.85
CA GLY A 83 -5.77 5.56 7.26
C GLY A 83 -4.56 5.31 8.15
N SER A 84 -4.33 6.18 9.11
CA SER A 84 -3.26 6.12 10.10
C SER A 84 -3.80 6.45 11.48
N ALA A 85 -3.12 6.00 12.54
CA ALA A 85 -3.45 6.40 13.91
C ALA A 85 -3.06 7.86 14.19
N GLU A 86 -2.01 8.34 13.53
CA GLU A 86 -1.50 9.70 13.64
C GLU A 86 -1.55 10.42 12.30
N GLU A 87 -1.86 11.71 12.32
CA GLU A 87 -1.84 12.54 11.12
C GLU A 87 -0.42 13.04 10.85
N ARG A 88 0.16 12.60 9.72
CA ARG A 88 1.51 12.99 9.30
C ARG A 88 1.46 13.50 7.86
N PRO A 89 1.70 14.79 7.61
CA PRO A 89 1.72 15.31 6.25
C PRO A 89 2.95 14.79 5.51
N ARG A 90 2.76 14.42 4.25
CA ARG A 90 3.84 14.06 3.33
C ARG A 90 3.71 14.92 2.08
N ALA A 91 4.73 15.72 1.81
CA ALA A 91 4.80 16.48 0.58
C ALA A 91 4.96 15.52 -0.60
N MET A 92 4.15 15.72 -1.64
CA MET A 92 4.27 14.99 -2.89
C MET A 92 4.15 15.97 -4.06
N ARG A 93 4.89 15.70 -5.12
CA ARG A 93 4.88 16.51 -6.33
C ARG A 93 3.87 15.91 -7.31
N LEU A 94 2.95 16.73 -7.80
CA LEU A 94 2.09 16.35 -8.91
C LEU A 94 2.96 16.10 -10.15
N VAL A 95 2.84 14.90 -10.74
CA VAL A 95 3.57 14.52 -11.94
C VAL A 95 2.66 14.53 -13.16
N HIS A 96 1.45 13.97 -13.04
CA HIS A 96 0.46 13.96 -14.10
C HIS A 96 -0.93 14.28 -13.57
N ALA A 97 -1.71 14.99 -14.39
CA ALA A 97 -3.15 15.16 -14.26
C ALA A 97 -3.76 14.91 -15.64
N ILE A 98 -4.37 13.74 -15.82
CA ILE A 98 -4.89 13.28 -17.11
C ILE A 98 -6.42 13.24 -17.02
N PRO A 99 -7.13 14.11 -17.76
CA PRO A 99 -8.58 14.03 -17.85
C PRO A 99 -8.97 12.78 -18.66
N GLY A 100 -9.80 11.92 -18.07
CA GLY A 100 -10.58 10.92 -18.79
C GLY A 100 -12.00 11.41 -19.06
N GLU A 101 -12.79 10.63 -19.79
CA GLU A 101 -14.17 11.02 -20.15
C GLU A 101 -15.06 11.33 -18.94
N ARG A 102 -14.86 10.60 -17.83
CA ARG A 102 -15.66 10.74 -16.61
C ARG A 102 -14.84 10.86 -15.33
N MET A 103 -13.52 10.72 -15.37
CA MET A 103 -12.67 10.67 -14.19
C MET A 103 -11.43 11.52 -14.42
N LEU A 104 -10.78 11.97 -13.35
CA LEU A 104 -9.45 12.56 -13.42
C LEU A 104 -8.42 11.57 -12.85
N PHE A 105 -7.39 11.26 -13.63
CA PHE A 105 -6.28 10.41 -13.19
C PHE A 105 -5.10 11.28 -12.78
N LEU A 106 -4.73 11.19 -11.51
CA LEU A 106 -3.64 11.95 -10.91
C LEU A 106 -2.50 11.00 -10.57
N ARG A 107 -1.26 11.44 -10.81
CA ARG A 107 -0.06 10.76 -10.33
C ARG A 107 0.79 11.73 -9.55
N TYR A 108 1.06 11.40 -8.30
CA TYR A 108 1.98 12.12 -7.45
C TYR A 108 3.21 11.26 -7.21
N ALA A 109 4.38 11.89 -7.09
CA ALA A 109 5.61 11.23 -6.69
C ALA A 109 6.17 11.88 -5.43
N ARG A 110 6.94 11.11 -4.66
CA ARG A 110 7.75 11.63 -3.56
C ARG A 110 8.62 12.79 -4.06
N GLY A 111 8.70 13.84 -3.23
CA GLY A 111 9.50 15.04 -3.49
C GLY A 111 10.99 14.78 -3.42
#